data_AF-A0A359KKX8-F1
#
_entry.id   AF-A0A359KKX8-F1
#
_cell.length_a   1.000
_cell.length_b   1.000
_cell.length_c   1.000
_cell.angle_alpha   90.00
_cell.angle_beta   90.00
_cell.angle_gamma   90.00
#
_symmetry.space_group_name_H-M   'P 1'
#
loop_
_entity.id
_entity.type
_entity.pdbx_description
1 polymer ?
#
loop_
_entity_poly.entity_id
_entity_poly.type
_entity_poly.pdbx_seq_one_letter_code
_entity_poly.pdbx_strand_id
1 'polypeptide(L)'
;MRRHLTTWDLGFLILMMLGIAAAVYHATHGRYANALMAIGAVILGTIVLLTDQTARQLPAQTHRPHRPHHPPWQDRAGAQHDRPSGRWLNSSILAGFCATAVMSMALVLAYLIVGYIGSESGSQLSRWFWALNHNDLTNGIYDVPVAAFSINLIAGLVWALIYARFIEPSMRGAGWWRGLTFAILPWLLSLVVFFPVVGAGFFGLGLGAGPLPAIGNLVLHLIYGAVLGGVYALPDLSAVDEGLNAHEAQVENDGIAYGLVAGLAAGIVVGAIISAILADSLDTAVNVMLAGAAFGSFIGGMAGPFLTIDRDIRHHSQ
;
A
#
# COMPACT_ATOMS: atom_id res chain seq x y z
N MET A 1 -14.58 -22.01 -5.30
CA MET A 1 -13.46 -22.93 -5.57
C MET A 1 -12.18 -22.33 -4.99
N ARG A 2 -11.49 -23.03 -4.08
CA ARG A 2 -10.18 -22.60 -3.56
C ARG A 2 -9.12 -22.94 -4.61
N ARG A 3 -8.38 -21.97 -5.13
CA ARG A 3 -7.21 -22.24 -5.99
C ARG A 3 -6.02 -22.58 -5.11
N HIS A 4 -5.34 -23.68 -5.42
CA HIS A 4 -4.06 -24.02 -4.82
C HIS A 4 -2.98 -23.20 -5.52
N LEU A 5 -2.14 -22.50 -4.73
CA LEU A 5 -0.91 -21.89 -5.22
C LEU A 5 -0.05 -22.98 -5.86
N THR A 6 0.34 -22.79 -7.11
CA THR A 6 1.29 -23.71 -7.73
C THR A 6 2.67 -23.44 -7.15
N THR A 7 3.53 -24.46 -7.12
CA THR A 7 4.94 -24.32 -6.74
C THR A 7 5.66 -23.27 -7.60
N TRP A 8 5.24 -23.10 -8.85
CA TRP A 8 5.72 -22.07 -9.76
C TRP A 8 5.37 -20.65 -9.30
N ASP A 9 4.14 -20.40 -8.86
CA ASP A 9 3.72 -19.08 -8.35
C ASP A 9 4.56 -18.67 -7.12
N LEU A 10 4.84 -19.64 -6.25
CA LEU A 10 5.67 -19.45 -5.05
C LEU A 10 7.12 -19.12 -5.39
N GLY A 11 7.74 -19.88 -6.31
CA GLY A 11 9.10 -19.61 -6.78
C GLY A 11 9.23 -18.23 -7.42
N PHE A 12 8.22 -17.83 -8.19
CA PHE A 12 8.18 -16.52 -8.82
C PHE A 12 8.05 -15.38 -7.80
N LEU A 13 7.19 -15.53 -6.79
CA LEU A 13 7.07 -14.54 -5.70
C LEU A 13 8.38 -14.39 -4.91
N ILE A 14 9.09 -15.49 -4.64
CA ILE A 14 10.41 -15.44 -4.01
C ILE A 14 11.39 -14.65 -4.88
N LEU A 15 11.41 -14.91 -6.19
CA LEU A 15 12.26 -14.16 -7.13
C LEU A 15 11.92 -12.66 -7.14
N MET A 16 10.64 -12.30 -7.09
CA MET A 16 10.20 -10.91 -6.98
C MET A 16 10.72 -10.24 -5.70
N MET A 17 10.64 -10.93 -4.56
CA MET A 17 11.17 -10.43 -3.30
C MET A 17 12.69 -10.20 -3.35
N LEU A 18 13.43 -11.10 -4.00
CA LEU A 18 14.87 -10.93 -4.22
C LEU A 18 15.18 -9.72 -5.12
N GLY A 19 14.34 -9.46 -6.13
CA GLY A 19 14.45 -8.27 -6.98
C GLY A 19 14.31 -6.97 -6.20
N ILE A 20 13.36 -6.91 -5.25
CA ILE A 20 13.18 -5.76 -4.35
C ILE A 20 14.43 -5.58 -3.47
N ALA A 21 14.95 -6.65 -2.87
CA ALA A 21 16.16 -6.58 -2.05
C ALA A 21 17.38 -6.11 -2.86
N ALA A 22 17.53 -6.60 -4.09
CA ALA A 22 18.59 -6.18 -5.01
C ALA A 22 18.46 -4.69 -5.39
N ALA A 23 17.23 -4.20 -5.63
CA ALA A 23 16.99 -2.79 -5.91
C ALA A 23 17.44 -1.89 -4.75
N VAL A 24 17.06 -2.24 -3.52
CA VAL A 24 17.47 -1.52 -2.31
C VAL A 24 18.98 -1.53 -2.16
N TYR A 25 19.61 -2.70 -2.25
CA TYR A 25 21.06 -2.84 -2.15
C TYR A 25 21.81 -1.97 -3.16
N HIS A 26 21.37 -1.95 -4.42
CA HIS A 26 22.01 -1.13 -5.44
C HIS A 26 21.78 0.37 -5.21
N ALA A 27 20.60 0.77 -4.76
CA ALA A 27 20.29 2.17 -4.46
C ALA A 27 21.18 2.71 -3.33
N THR A 28 21.36 1.93 -2.26
CA THR A 28 22.18 2.34 -1.10
C THR A 28 23.67 2.42 -1.40
N HIS A 29 24.16 1.73 -2.44
CA HIS A 29 25.56 1.76 -2.87
C HIS A 29 25.82 2.74 -4.03
N GLY A 30 24.91 3.69 -4.28
CA GLY A 30 25.03 4.66 -5.38
C GLY A 30 24.94 4.05 -6.79
N ARG A 31 24.54 2.78 -6.91
CA ARG A 31 24.38 2.06 -8.18
C ARG A 31 22.95 2.22 -8.72
N TYR A 32 22.54 3.46 -8.93
CA TYR A 32 21.15 3.80 -9.29
C TYR A 32 20.65 3.13 -10.57
N ALA A 33 21.52 2.95 -11.58
CA ALA A 33 21.15 2.25 -12.81
C ALA A 33 20.73 0.78 -12.54
N ASN A 34 21.47 0.08 -11.69
CA ASN A 34 21.16 -1.30 -11.31
C ASN A 34 19.91 -1.36 -10.43
N ALA A 35 19.72 -0.38 -9.55
CA ALA A 35 18.51 -0.27 -8.74
C ALA A 35 17.27 -0.10 -9.61
N LEU A 36 17.32 0.80 -10.60
CA LEU A 36 16.24 1.02 -11.56
C LEU A 36 15.96 -0.23 -12.40
N MET A 37 16.99 -0.95 -12.86
CA MET A 37 16.79 -2.21 -13.57
C MET A 37 16.11 -3.26 -12.70
N ALA A 38 16.50 -3.39 -11.43
CA ALA A 38 15.88 -4.32 -10.49
C ALA A 38 14.42 -3.95 -10.21
N ILE A 39 14.10 -2.66 -10.02
CA ILE A 39 12.72 -2.17 -9.89
C ILE A 39 11.91 -2.47 -11.15
N GLY A 40 12.47 -2.21 -12.33
CA GLY A 40 11.84 -2.51 -13.61
C GLY A 40 11.53 -4.00 -13.77
N ALA A 41 12.46 -4.87 -13.40
CA ALA A 41 12.24 -6.31 -13.36
C ALA A 41 11.13 -6.71 -12.37
N VAL A 42 11.05 -6.03 -11.22
CA VAL A 42 9.99 -6.27 -10.22
C VAL A 42 8.61 -5.92 -10.76
N ILE A 43 8.50 -4.74 -11.38
CA ILE A 43 7.26 -4.26 -11.99
C ILE A 43 6.85 -5.19 -13.14
N LEU A 44 7.78 -5.51 -14.06
CA LEU A 44 7.50 -6.37 -15.20
C LEU A 44 7.07 -7.77 -14.74
N GLY A 45 7.75 -8.35 -13.76
CA GLY A 45 7.38 -9.65 -13.22
C GLY A 45 5.98 -9.64 -12.60
N THR A 46 5.62 -8.56 -11.89
CA THR A 46 4.29 -8.38 -11.33
C THR A 46 3.23 -8.32 -12.45
N ILE A 47 3.48 -7.56 -13.52
CA ILE A 47 2.59 -7.47 -14.69
C ILE A 47 2.41 -8.84 -15.35
N VAL A 48 3.51 -9.59 -15.56
CA VAL A 48 3.47 -10.94 -16.15
C VAL A 48 2.62 -11.89 -15.30
N LEU A 49 2.81 -11.85 -13.99
CA LEU A 49 2.05 -12.70 -13.07
C LEU A 49 0.55 -12.36 -13.07
N LEU A 50 0.21 -11.07 -13.17
CA LEU A 50 -1.18 -10.62 -13.27
C LEU A 50 -1.81 -11.02 -14.62
N THR A 51 -1.08 -10.88 -15.72
CA THR A 51 -1.56 -11.17 -17.08
C THR A 51 -1.71 -12.67 -17.34
N ASP A 52 -0.73 -13.51 -16.97
CA ASP A 52 -0.83 -14.97 -17.08
C ASP A 52 -2.03 -15.51 -16.30
N GLN A 53 -2.29 -14.98 -15.11
CA GLN A 53 -3.45 -15.37 -14.33
C GLN A 53 -4.78 -15.01 -15.01
N THR A 54 -4.83 -13.87 -15.71
CA THR A 54 -6.00 -13.43 -16.47
C THR A 54 -6.22 -14.34 -17.68
N ALA A 55 -5.15 -14.73 -18.38
CA ALA A 55 -5.20 -15.67 -19.50
C ALA A 55 -5.73 -17.05 -19.08
N ARG A 56 -5.33 -17.56 -17.90
CA ARG A 56 -5.85 -18.84 -17.34
C ARG A 56 -7.29 -18.77 -16.85
N GLN A 57 -7.88 -17.57 -16.72
CA GLN A 57 -9.27 -17.40 -16.30
C GLN A 57 -10.24 -17.34 -17.46
N LEU A 58 -9.77 -17.19 -18.71
CA LEU A 58 -10.64 -17.33 -19.87
C LEU A 58 -11.28 -18.71 -19.81
N PRO A 59 -12.61 -18.82 -19.58
CA PRO A 59 -13.27 -20.10 -19.57
C PRO A 59 -12.97 -20.72 -20.92
N ALA A 60 -12.38 -21.92 -20.93
CA ALA A 60 -12.38 -22.74 -22.12
C ALA A 60 -13.82 -22.70 -22.61
N GLN A 61 -14.04 -22.08 -23.78
CA GLN A 61 -15.33 -22.10 -24.45
C GLN A 61 -15.56 -23.56 -24.80
N THR A 62 -15.98 -24.33 -23.81
CA THR A 62 -16.53 -25.64 -23.99
C THR A 62 -17.75 -25.35 -24.84
N HIS A 63 -17.63 -25.74 -26.11
CA HIS A 63 -18.70 -25.80 -27.09
C HIS A 63 -19.92 -26.31 -26.33
N ARG A 64 -20.81 -25.41 -25.89
CA ARG A 64 -22.00 -25.82 -25.16
C ARG A 64 -22.83 -26.52 -26.23
N PRO A 65 -23.04 -27.84 -26.16
CA PRO A 65 -23.97 -28.48 -27.07
C PRO A 65 -25.29 -27.72 -26.98
N HIS A 66 -25.86 -27.38 -28.13
CA HIS A 66 -27.12 -26.65 -28.25
C HIS A 66 -28.12 -27.22 -27.24
N ARG A 67 -28.36 -26.48 -26.14
CA ARG A 67 -29.42 -26.84 -25.21
C ARG A 67 -30.74 -26.41 -25.85
N PRO A 68 -31.77 -27.26 -25.83
CA PRO A 68 -33.09 -26.90 -26.32
C PRO A 68 -33.63 -25.67 -25.59
N HIS A 69 -34.40 -24.84 -26.31
CA HIS A 69 -34.98 -23.59 -25.85
C HIS A 69 -35.67 -23.73 -24.49
N HIS A 70 -35.07 -23.15 -23.45
CA HIS A 70 -35.75 -22.89 -22.18
C HIS A 70 -36.53 -21.56 -22.28
N PRO A 71 -37.64 -21.40 -21.53
CA PRO A 71 -38.46 -20.20 -21.57
C PRO A 71 -37.71 -18.92 -21.15
N PRO A 72 -37.96 -17.76 -21.81
CA PRO A 72 -37.15 -16.52 -21.68
C PRO A 72 -37.20 -15.80 -20.31
N TRP A 73 -37.90 -16.35 -19.34
CA TRP A 73 -38.10 -15.77 -18.00
C TRP A 73 -37.24 -16.45 -16.92
N GLN A 74 -36.65 -17.61 -17.21
CA GLN A 74 -35.72 -18.28 -16.27
C GLN A 74 -34.27 -17.76 -16.39
N ASP A 75 -33.91 -17.10 -17.50
CA ASP A 75 -32.54 -16.60 -17.72
C ASP A 75 -32.22 -15.31 -16.94
N ARG A 76 -33.23 -14.56 -16.46
CA ARG A 76 -33.00 -13.34 -15.66
C ARG A 76 -32.62 -13.63 -14.21
N ALA A 77 -32.93 -14.82 -13.69
CA ALA A 77 -32.55 -15.22 -12.33
C ALA A 77 -31.15 -15.86 -12.25
N GLY A 78 -30.55 -16.21 -13.39
CA GLY A 78 -29.25 -16.90 -13.48
C GLY A 78 -28.13 -16.11 -14.17
N ALA A 79 -28.45 -14.98 -14.80
CA ALA A 79 -27.46 -14.12 -15.44
C ALA A 79 -26.89 -13.09 -14.45
N GLN A 80 -25.55 -13.04 -14.37
CA GLN A 80 -24.74 -11.92 -13.87
C GLN A 80 -24.54 -11.82 -12.35
N HIS A 81 -23.71 -12.72 -11.83
CA HIS A 81 -22.72 -12.38 -10.79
C HIS A 81 -21.28 -12.59 -11.30
N ASP A 82 -21.08 -12.47 -12.62
CA ASP A 82 -19.75 -12.29 -13.22
C ASP A 82 -19.30 -10.85 -12.90
N ARG A 83 -18.85 -10.63 -11.67
CA ARG A 83 -18.31 -9.33 -11.25
C ARG A 83 -17.08 -9.00 -12.10
N PRO A 84 -16.91 -7.74 -12.55
CA PRO A 84 -15.80 -7.32 -13.39
C PRO A 84 -14.47 -7.64 -12.71
N SER A 85 -13.60 -8.38 -13.39
CA SER A 85 -12.30 -8.86 -12.92
C SER A 85 -11.30 -7.76 -12.52
N GLY A 86 -11.62 -6.47 -12.74
CA GLY A 86 -10.79 -5.33 -12.36
C GLY A 86 -11.07 -4.72 -10.98
N ARG A 87 -12.20 -5.05 -10.33
CA ARG A 87 -12.62 -4.36 -9.09
C ARG A 87 -11.69 -4.60 -7.90
N TRP A 88 -11.24 -5.85 -7.72
CA TRP A 88 -10.33 -6.19 -6.63
C TRP A 88 -9.02 -5.41 -6.73
N LEU A 89 -8.52 -5.16 -7.95
CA LEU A 89 -7.27 -4.43 -8.17
C LEU A 89 -7.37 -2.98 -7.68
N ASN A 90 -8.44 -2.28 -8.04
CA ASN A 90 -8.67 -0.90 -7.60
C ASN A 90 -8.79 -0.81 -6.07
N SER A 91 -9.60 -1.68 -5.45
CA SER A 91 -9.74 -1.74 -4.00
C SER A 91 -8.42 -2.08 -3.30
N SER A 92 -7.59 -2.94 -3.91
CA SER A 92 -6.25 -3.28 -3.39
C SER A 92 -5.33 -2.07 -3.40
N ILE A 93 -5.27 -1.35 -4.52
CA ILE A 93 -4.39 -0.18 -4.69
C ILE A 93 -4.80 0.92 -3.72
N LEU A 94 -6.09 1.24 -3.63
CA LEU A 94 -6.61 2.25 -2.72
C LEU A 94 -6.32 1.88 -1.25
N ALA A 95 -6.61 0.63 -0.86
CA ALA A 95 -6.36 0.18 0.50
C ALA A 95 -4.88 0.17 0.86
N GLY A 96 -4.01 -0.27 -0.08
CA GLY A 96 -2.56 -0.23 0.08
C GLY A 96 -2.01 1.19 0.22
N PHE A 97 -2.48 2.10 -0.63
CA PHE A 97 -2.10 3.51 -0.57
C PHE A 97 -2.50 4.14 0.78
N CYS A 98 -3.75 3.97 1.21
CA CYS A 98 -4.23 4.47 2.50
C CYS A 98 -3.44 3.86 3.67
N ALA A 99 -3.19 2.56 3.64
CA ALA A 99 -2.42 1.88 4.68
C ALA A 99 -0.99 2.40 4.77
N THR A 100 -0.32 2.60 3.64
CA THR A 100 1.05 3.15 3.62
C THR A 100 1.08 4.60 4.07
N ALA A 101 0.10 5.42 3.69
CA ALA A 101 0.01 6.81 4.15
C ALA A 101 -0.12 6.88 5.68
N VAL A 102 -1.08 6.12 6.25
CA VAL A 102 -1.29 6.09 7.71
C VAL A 102 -0.09 5.52 8.46
N MET A 103 0.52 4.44 7.95
CA MET A 103 1.75 3.89 8.54
C MET A 103 2.90 4.90 8.49
N SER A 104 3.06 5.65 7.39
CA SER A 104 4.11 6.66 7.26
C SER A 104 3.90 7.82 8.23
N MET A 105 2.66 8.25 8.44
CA MET A 105 2.34 9.25 9.47
C MET A 105 2.66 8.73 10.87
N ALA A 106 2.32 7.47 11.18
CA ALA A 106 2.65 6.85 12.45
C ALA A 106 4.18 6.75 12.66
N LEU A 107 4.93 6.43 11.60
CA LEU A 107 6.40 6.41 11.62
C LEU A 107 6.98 7.79 11.94
N VAL A 108 6.53 8.84 11.24
CA VAL A 108 6.99 10.21 11.49
C VAL A 108 6.70 10.62 12.94
N LEU A 109 5.46 10.40 13.41
CA LEU A 109 5.09 10.71 14.80
C LEU A 109 5.94 9.94 15.81
N ALA A 110 6.19 8.65 15.56
CA ALA A 110 7.05 7.84 16.42
C ALA A 110 8.47 8.41 16.48
N TYR A 111 9.07 8.79 15.34
CA TYR A 111 10.42 9.36 15.32
C TYR A 111 10.50 10.74 15.98
N LEU A 112 9.46 11.58 15.90
CA LEU A 112 9.39 12.83 16.66
C LEU A 112 9.44 12.58 18.17
N ILE A 113 8.70 11.58 18.66
CA ILE A 113 8.69 11.19 20.07
C ILE A 113 10.06 10.62 20.49
N VAL A 114 10.63 9.74 19.67
CA VAL A 114 11.96 9.15 19.88
C VAL A 114 13.03 10.23 19.97
N GLY A 115 13.01 11.23 19.08
CA GLY A 115 13.94 12.35 19.09
C GLY A 115 13.81 13.23 20.33
N TYR A 116 12.59 13.40 20.85
CA TYR A 116 12.35 14.19 22.07
C TYR A 116 12.81 13.49 23.36
N ILE A 117 12.68 12.15 23.44
CA ILE A 117 12.98 11.36 24.64
C ILE A 117 14.42 10.81 24.63
N GLY A 118 15.03 10.71 23.45
CA GLY A 118 16.36 10.16 23.26
C GLY A 118 17.46 11.03 23.86
N SER A 119 18.35 10.43 24.65
CA SER A 119 19.55 11.08 25.18
C SER A 119 20.71 10.10 25.26
N GLU A 120 21.89 10.55 24.85
CA GLU A 120 23.14 9.78 24.88
C GLU A 120 23.60 9.47 26.31
N SER A 121 23.41 10.41 27.24
CA SER A 121 23.80 10.29 28.65
C SER A 121 22.65 9.85 29.57
N GLY A 122 21.48 9.54 29.00
CA GLY A 122 20.28 9.20 29.73
C GLY A 122 20.25 7.77 30.30
N SER A 123 19.06 7.36 30.76
CA SER A 123 18.78 5.97 31.14
C SER A 123 18.98 5.01 29.96
N GLN A 124 19.06 3.70 30.22
CA GLN A 124 19.21 2.70 29.15
C GLN A 124 18.14 2.83 28.06
N LEU A 125 16.88 3.05 28.45
CA LEU A 125 15.78 3.25 27.51
C LEU A 125 15.97 4.55 26.69
N SER A 126 16.41 5.63 27.32
CA SER A 126 16.68 6.90 26.64
C SER A 126 17.85 6.77 25.65
N ARG A 127 18.89 5.99 25.99
CA ARG A 127 19.99 5.65 25.07
C ARG A 127 19.52 4.79 23.90
N TRP A 128 18.59 3.86 24.12
CA TRP A 128 17.99 3.09 23.04
C TRP A 128 17.20 3.97 22.08
N PHE A 129 16.40 4.91 22.61
CA PHE A 129 15.72 5.91 21.78
C PHE A 129 16.72 6.79 21.01
N TRP A 130 17.80 7.22 21.67
CA TRP A 130 18.85 7.98 21.01
C TRP A 130 19.48 7.21 19.86
N ALA A 131 19.87 5.95 20.08
CA ALA A 131 20.49 5.08 19.07
C ALA A 131 19.53 4.77 17.90
N LEU A 132 18.22 4.69 18.16
CA LEU A 132 17.22 4.50 17.10
C LEU A 132 17.16 5.69 16.12
N ASN A 133 17.42 6.90 16.62
CA ASN A 133 17.43 8.11 15.80
C ASN A 133 18.83 8.46 15.25
N HIS A 134 19.90 8.05 15.94
CA HIS A 134 21.29 8.34 15.58
C HIS A 134 22.01 7.08 15.13
N ASN A 135 21.79 6.69 13.88
CA ASN A 135 22.48 5.56 13.25
C ASN A 135 22.56 5.77 11.72
N ASP A 136 23.41 4.99 11.07
CA ASP A 136 23.67 5.11 9.63
C ASP A 136 22.41 4.93 8.77
N LEU A 137 21.45 4.11 9.21
CA LEU A 137 20.20 3.88 8.48
C LEU A 137 19.31 5.13 8.50
N THR A 138 19.08 5.70 9.68
CA THR A 138 18.26 6.92 9.83
C THR A 138 18.94 8.10 9.13
N ASN A 139 20.26 8.23 9.25
CA ASN A 139 21.05 9.24 8.53
C ASN A 139 20.90 9.08 7.00
N GLY A 140 21.04 7.86 6.48
CA GLY A 140 20.90 7.60 5.05
C GLY A 140 19.48 7.85 4.50
N ILE A 141 18.44 7.73 5.33
CA ILE A 141 17.07 8.10 4.93
C ILE A 141 16.96 9.61 4.69
N TYR A 142 17.64 10.44 5.47
CA TYR A 142 17.68 11.89 5.26
C TYR A 142 18.43 12.28 3.99
N ASP A 143 19.40 11.48 3.57
CA ASP A 143 20.17 11.72 2.33
C ASP A 143 19.38 11.37 1.07
N VAL A 144 18.50 10.36 1.11
CA VAL A 144 17.69 9.91 -0.04
C VAL A 144 16.20 9.69 0.30
N PRO A 145 15.50 10.73 0.79
CA PRO A 145 14.16 10.62 1.34
C PRO A 145 13.11 10.22 0.28
N VAL A 146 13.25 10.71 -0.95
CA VAL A 146 12.40 10.31 -2.09
C VAL A 146 12.50 8.81 -2.34
N ALA A 147 13.71 8.24 -2.31
CA ALA A 147 13.92 6.82 -2.56
C ALA A 147 13.32 5.99 -1.42
N ALA A 148 13.54 6.39 -0.16
CA ALA A 148 12.97 5.71 1.01
C ALA A 148 11.44 5.71 0.98
N PHE A 149 10.82 6.85 0.70
CA PHE A 149 9.37 6.96 0.55
C PHE A 149 8.84 6.12 -0.61
N SER A 150 9.50 6.16 -1.77
CA SER A 150 9.11 5.39 -2.96
C SER A 150 9.16 3.88 -2.69
N ILE A 151 10.23 3.41 -2.05
CA ILE A 151 10.38 2.00 -1.68
C ILE A 151 9.26 1.59 -0.71
N ASN A 152 8.97 2.42 0.30
CA ASN A 152 7.90 2.15 1.26
C ASN A 152 6.52 2.07 0.59
N LEU A 153 6.23 2.99 -0.33
CA LEU A 153 4.99 3.00 -1.12
C LEU A 153 4.88 1.76 -2.00
N ILE A 154 5.92 1.44 -2.78
CA ILE A 154 5.92 0.27 -3.66
C ILE A 154 5.75 -1.01 -2.85
N ALA A 155 6.49 -1.18 -1.75
CA ALA A 155 6.36 -2.34 -0.88
C ALA A 155 4.94 -2.46 -0.31
N GLY A 156 4.36 -1.34 0.14
CA GLY A 156 2.98 -1.30 0.63
C GLY A 156 1.95 -1.66 -0.44
N LEU A 157 2.12 -1.22 -1.68
CA LEU A 157 1.22 -1.61 -2.78
C LEU A 157 1.36 -3.09 -3.13
N VAL A 158 2.59 -3.62 -3.19
CA VAL A 158 2.84 -5.05 -3.44
C VAL A 158 2.17 -5.91 -2.36
N TRP A 159 2.32 -5.55 -1.09
CA TRP A 159 1.66 -6.28 0.00
C TRP A 159 0.14 -6.18 -0.03
N ALA A 160 -0.41 -5.05 -0.46
CA ALA A 160 -1.86 -4.90 -0.62
C ALA A 160 -2.42 -5.81 -1.71
N LEU A 161 -1.71 -5.94 -2.84
CA LEU A 161 -2.07 -6.88 -3.91
C LEU A 161 -2.01 -8.33 -3.42
N ILE A 162 -0.96 -8.69 -2.67
CA ILE A 162 -0.82 -10.02 -2.07
C ILE A 162 -1.97 -10.31 -1.10
N TYR A 163 -2.29 -9.34 -0.23
CA TYR A 163 -3.39 -9.45 0.73
C TYR A 163 -4.73 -9.71 0.04
N ALA A 164 -5.11 -8.83 -0.89
CA ALA A 164 -6.36 -8.90 -1.62
C ALA A 164 -6.50 -10.20 -2.41
N ARG A 165 -5.40 -10.66 -3.02
CA ARG A 165 -5.42 -11.83 -3.89
C ARG A 165 -5.46 -13.15 -3.13
N PHE A 166 -4.65 -13.28 -2.10
CA PHE A 166 -4.35 -14.56 -1.47
C PHE A 166 -4.94 -14.70 -0.07
N ILE A 167 -4.98 -13.61 0.68
CA ILE A 167 -5.29 -13.65 2.11
C ILE A 167 -6.76 -13.39 2.35
N GLU A 168 -7.28 -12.30 1.78
CA GLU A 168 -8.67 -11.88 1.97
C GLU A 168 -9.68 -12.99 1.66
N PRO A 169 -9.58 -13.74 0.53
CA PRO A 169 -10.56 -14.77 0.18
C PRO A 169 -10.48 -16.01 1.09
N SER A 170 -9.37 -16.18 1.81
CA SER A 170 -9.08 -17.37 2.62
C SER A 170 -9.50 -17.22 4.09
N MET A 171 -9.53 -15.97 4.58
CA MET A 171 -9.77 -15.68 5.98
C MET A 171 -11.21 -15.22 6.23
N ARG A 172 -11.79 -15.70 7.33
CA ARG A 172 -13.11 -15.28 7.82
C ARG A 172 -12.94 -14.22 8.91
N GLY A 173 -13.97 -13.40 9.11
CA GLY A 173 -14.02 -12.40 10.18
C GLY A 173 -13.89 -10.96 9.68
N ALA A 174 -13.76 -10.02 10.62
CA ALA A 174 -13.69 -8.59 10.33
C ALA A 174 -12.43 -8.25 9.50
N GLY A 175 -12.57 -7.30 8.56
CA GLY A 175 -11.50 -6.87 7.66
C GLY A 175 -10.20 -6.49 8.36
N TRP A 176 -10.29 -5.59 9.34
CA TRP A 176 -9.13 -5.12 10.12
C TRP A 176 -8.41 -6.26 10.84
N TRP A 177 -9.13 -7.29 11.31
CA TRP A 177 -8.54 -8.45 11.98
C TRP A 177 -7.77 -9.35 10.98
N ARG A 178 -8.34 -9.57 9.79
CA ARG A 178 -7.64 -10.28 8.70
C ARG A 178 -6.36 -9.55 8.31
N GLY A 179 -6.44 -8.22 8.22
CA GLY A 179 -5.30 -7.35 7.93
C GLY A 179 -4.21 -7.37 9.01
N LEU A 180 -4.57 -7.33 10.30
CA LEU A 180 -3.62 -7.49 11.40
C LEU A 180 -2.92 -8.85 11.37
N THR A 181 -3.67 -9.92 11.15
CA THR A 181 -3.12 -11.28 11.06
C THR A 181 -2.15 -11.39 9.88
N PHE A 182 -2.52 -10.81 8.74
CA PHE A 182 -1.66 -10.73 7.57
C PHE A 182 -0.35 -9.98 7.85
N ALA A 183 -0.42 -8.83 8.54
CA ALA A 183 0.73 -7.97 8.80
C ALA A 183 1.88 -8.60 9.58
N ILE A 184 1.64 -9.72 10.28
CA ILE A 184 2.70 -10.51 10.91
C ILE A 184 3.71 -11.02 9.87
N LEU A 185 3.26 -11.38 8.67
CA LEU A 185 4.12 -11.86 7.59
C LEU A 185 5.11 -10.80 7.08
N PRO A 186 4.68 -9.61 6.59
CA PRO A 186 5.59 -8.55 6.18
C PRO A 186 6.45 -8.06 7.35
N TRP A 187 5.91 -8.02 8.58
CA TRP A 187 6.71 -7.72 9.77
C TRP A 187 7.88 -8.69 9.94
N LEU A 188 7.63 -10.00 9.95
CA LEU A 188 8.70 -11.00 10.06
C LEU A 188 9.70 -10.89 8.91
N LEU A 189 9.22 -10.72 7.67
CA LEU A 189 10.09 -10.56 6.51
C LEU A 189 11.00 -9.34 6.66
N SER A 190 10.47 -8.23 7.19
CA SER A 190 11.28 -7.04 7.38
C SER A 190 12.38 -7.23 8.45
N LEU A 191 12.13 -8.01 9.51
CA LEU A 191 13.14 -8.28 10.55
C LEU A 191 14.26 -9.21 10.07
N VAL A 192 13.95 -10.18 9.22
CA VAL A 192 14.88 -11.25 8.82
C VAL A 192 15.49 -11.05 7.45
N VAL A 193 14.90 -10.23 6.59
CA VAL A 193 15.40 -9.92 5.24
C VAL A 193 15.76 -8.46 5.12
N PHE A 194 14.79 -7.56 5.33
CA PHE A 194 15.00 -6.14 5.05
C PHE A 194 16.05 -5.50 5.97
N PHE A 195 15.94 -5.70 7.29
CA PHE A 195 16.88 -5.14 8.27
C PHE A 195 18.34 -5.58 8.04
N PRO A 196 18.64 -6.87 7.84
CA PRO A 196 19.99 -7.28 7.44
C PRO A 196 20.48 -6.62 6.14
N VAL A 197 19.61 -6.53 5.11
CA VAL A 197 19.97 -5.94 3.81
C VAL A 197 20.33 -4.46 3.92
N VAL A 198 19.67 -3.72 4.80
CA VAL A 198 19.95 -2.29 5.02
C VAL A 198 20.98 -2.03 6.12
N GLY A 199 21.67 -3.06 6.60
CA GLY A 199 22.74 -2.93 7.60
C GLY A 199 22.27 -2.82 9.06
N ALA A 200 20.97 -2.90 9.33
CA ALA A 200 20.43 -2.90 10.69
C ALA A 200 20.62 -4.23 11.44
N GLY A 201 21.08 -5.29 10.75
CA GLY A 201 21.26 -6.64 11.30
C GLY A 201 19.93 -7.36 11.56
N PHE A 202 19.99 -8.62 12.00
CA PHE A 202 18.78 -9.38 12.33
C PHE A 202 18.00 -8.73 13.48
N PHE A 203 16.68 -8.60 13.32
CA PHE A 203 15.79 -7.95 14.31
C PHE A 203 16.15 -6.47 14.61
N GLY A 204 17.07 -5.85 13.87
CA GLY A 204 17.51 -4.48 14.09
C GLY A 204 18.57 -4.34 15.18
N LEU A 205 19.17 -5.45 15.64
CA LEU A 205 20.16 -5.44 16.72
C LEU A 205 21.43 -4.66 16.38
N GLY A 206 21.76 -4.52 15.08
CA GLY A 206 22.89 -3.72 14.61
C GLY A 206 22.75 -2.23 14.87
N LEU A 207 21.54 -1.74 15.15
CA LEU A 207 21.28 -0.32 15.44
C LEU A 207 21.63 0.09 16.87
N GLY A 208 21.95 -0.85 17.77
CA GLY A 208 22.24 -0.55 19.17
C GLY A 208 21.04 -0.04 20.00
N ALA A 209 19.85 0.01 19.40
CA ALA A 209 18.61 0.50 20.01
C ALA A 209 17.85 -0.57 20.84
N GLY A 210 18.52 -1.66 21.21
CA GLY A 210 17.89 -2.77 21.94
C GLY A 210 16.73 -3.41 21.15
N PRO A 211 15.60 -3.74 21.80
CA PRO A 211 14.44 -4.35 21.12
C PRO A 211 13.55 -3.32 20.40
N LEU A 212 13.81 -2.02 20.54
CA LEU A 212 12.94 -0.96 20.01
C LEU A 212 12.73 -1.05 18.49
N PRO A 213 13.74 -1.33 17.64
CA PRO A 213 13.53 -1.48 16.20
C PRO A 213 12.49 -2.55 15.87
N ALA A 214 12.56 -3.73 16.51
CA ALA A 214 11.64 -4.82 16.26
C ALA A 214 10.21 -4.50 16.73
N ILE A 215 10.07 -3.86 17.90
CA ILE A 215 8.78 -3.48 18.48
C ILE A 215 8.14 -2.34 17.67
N GLY A 216 8.88 -1.27 17.39
CA GLY A 216 8.38 -0.16 16.59
C GLY A 216 7.94 -0.61 15.20
N ASN A 217 8.74 -1.47 14.57
CA ASN A 217 8.40 -2.07 13.29
C ASN A 217 7.18 -3.00 13.34
N LEU A 218 6.96 -3.73 14.43
CA LEU A 218 5.73 -4.50 14.65
C LEU A 218 4.53 -3.57 14.69
N VAL A 219 4.59 -2.50 15.49
CA VAL A 219 3.50 -1.53 15.63
C VAL A 219 3.13 -0.92 14.26
N LEU A 220 4.12 -0.52 13.47
CA LEU A 220 3.89 0.04 12.13
C LEU A 220 3.19 -0.96 11.19
N HIS A 221 3.65 -2.21 11.17
CA HIS A 221 3.03 -3.23 10.34
C HIS A 221 1.60 -3.55 10.80
N LEU A 222 1.34 -3.59 12.11
CA LEU A 222 -0.02 -3.78 12.64
C LEU A 222 -0.94 -2.62 12.22
N ILE A 223 -0.46 -1.37 12.27
CA ILE A 223 -1.21 -0.20 11.78
C ILE A 223 -1.50 -0.37 10.28
N TYR A 224 -0.48 -0.67 9.47
CA TYR A 224 -0.64 -0.93 8.04
C TYR A 224 -1.66 -2.04 7.77
N GLY A 225 -1.54 -3.18 8.46
CA GLY A 225 -2.45 -4.31 8.31
C GLY A 225 -3.88 -3.96 8.69
N ALA A 226 -4.09 -3.30 9.84
CA ALA A 226 -5.42 -2.90 10.29
C ALA A 226 -6.10 -1.97 9.27
N VAL A 227 -5.37 -0.97 8.75
CA VAL A 227 -5.88 -0.03 7.75
C VAL A 227 -6.13 -0.73 6.41
N LEU A 228 -5.18 -1.54 5.93
CA LEU A 228 -5.30 -2.29 4.68
C LEU A 228 -6.55 -3.19 4.71
N GLY A 229 -6.66 -4.03 5.74
CA GLY A 229 -7.79 -4.94 5.87
C GLY A 229 -9.11 -4.22 6.17
N GLY A 230 -9.06 -3.11 6.91
CA GLY A 230 -10.22 -2.26 7.16
C GLY A 230 -10.74 -1.63 5.87
N VAL A 231 -9.90 -0.88 5.16
CA VAL A 231 -10.25 -0.17 3.91
C VAL A 231 -10.64 -1.16 2.81
N TYR A 232 -9.93 -2.27 2.66
CA TYR A 232 -10.26 -3.28 1.66
C TYR A 232 -11.60 -3.99 1.94
N ALA A 233 -11.92 -4.19 3.22
CA ALA A 233 -13.15 -4.87 3.63
C ALA A 233 -14.32 -3.91 3.88
N LEU A 234 -14.13 -2.60 3.70
CA LEU A 234 -15.28 -1.72 3.54
C LEU A 234 -16.10 -2.36 2.43
N PRO A 235 -17.33 -2.85 2.73
CA PRO A 235 -18.27 -3.20 1.68
C PRO A 235 -18.28 -1.95 0.82
N ASP A 236 -17.98 -2.13 -0.48
CA ASP A 236 -17.88 -1.04 -1.44
C ASP A 236 -18.62 0.19 -0.91
N LEU A 237 -17.94 1.32 -0.68
CA LEU A 237 -18.65 2.55 -0.32
C LEU A 237 -19.76 2.89 -1.37
N SER A 238 -19.81 2.15 -2.49
CA SER A 238 -20.78 2.09 -3.58
C SER A 238 -21.76 0.90 -3.64
N ALA A 239 -21.76 -0.11 -2.73
CA ALA A 239 -22.69 -1.25 -2.79
C ALA A 239 -23.80 -1.24 -1.72
N VAL A 240 -23.93 -0.14 -0.97
CA VAL A 240 -25.21 0.22 -0.35
C VAL A 240 -26.05 0.94 -1.40
N ASP A 241 -26.38 0.24 -2.49
CA ASP A 241 -27.79 0.05 -2.81
C ASP A 241 -27.97 -1.10 -3.79
N GLU A 242 -29.03 -1.85 -3.55
CA GLU A 242 -29.62 -2.81 -4.44
C GLU A 242 -30.22 -2.07 -5.65
N GLY A 243 -29.41 -1.48 -6.54
CA GLY A 243 -29.94 -0.86 -7.77
C GLY A 243 -29.14 0.25 -8.44
N LEU A 244 -27.98 0.67 -7.94
CA LEU A 244 -27.23 1.75 -8.59
C LEU A 244 -26.76 1.33 -9.98
N ASN A 245 -27.02 2.18 -10.97
CA ASN A 245 -26.70 1.92 -12.36
C ASN A 245 -25.16 1.96 -12.53
N ALA A 246 -24.62 1.19 -13.48
CA ALA A 246 -23.17 1.14 -13.74
C ALA A 246 -22.51 2.53 -13.95
N HIS A 247 -23.32 3.55 -14.27
CA HIS A 247 -22.92 4.94 -14.38
C HIS A 247 -22.54 5.58 -13.03
N GLU A 248 -23.32 5.36 -11.96
CA GLU A 248 -23.08 5.96 -10.64
C GLU A 248 -21.81 5.38 -9.99
N ALA A 249 -21.55 4.08 -10.18
CA ALA A 249 -20.30 3.44 -9.76
C ALA A 249 -19.06 3.97 -10.51
N GLN A 250 -19.25 4.50 -11.72
CA GLN A 250 -18.19 5.16 -12.48
C GLN A 250 -17.94 6.59 -11.97
N VAL A 251 -19.02 7.34 -11.68
CA VAL A 251 -18.94 8.69 -11.09
C VAL A 251 -18.24 8.69 -9.72
N GLU A 252 -18.49 7.69 -8.88
CA GLU A 252 -17.82 7.58 -7.58
C GLU A 252 -16.31 7.25 -7.69
N ASN A 253 -15.93 6.34 -8.60
CA ASN A 253 -14.53 6.04 -8.87
C ASN A 253 -13.78 7.28 -9.40
N ASP A 254 -14.42 8.03 -10.30
CA ASP A 254 -13.89 9.30 -10.79
C ASP A 254 -13.73 10.29 -9.63
N GLY A 255 -14.70 10.34 -8.71
CA GLY A 255 -14.65 11.13 -7.48
C GLY A 255 -13.42 10.86 -6.61
N ILE A 256 -13.11 9.60 -6.34
CA ILE A 256 -11.92 9.19 -5.58
C ILE A 256 -10.65 9.62 -6.31
N ALA A 257 -10.57 9.40 -7.63
CA ALA A 257 -9.42 9.79 -8.43
C ALA A 257 -9.21 11.32 -8.43
N TYR A 258 -10.28 12.10 -8.65
CA TYR A 258 -10.24 13.56 -8.57
C TYR A 258 -9.85 14.04 -7.17
N GLY A 259 -10.41 13.41 -6.14
CA GLY A 259 -10.07 13.66 -4.75
C GLY A 259 -8.59 13.46 -4.48
N LEU A 260 -8.03 12.32 -4.90
CA LEU A 260 -6.60 12.00 -4.78
C LEU A 260 -5.72 13.06 -5.47
N VAL A 261 -6.05 13.45 -6.70
CA VAL A 261 -5.27 14.43 -7.47
C VAL A 261 -5.38 15.84 -6.86
N ALA A 262 -6.58 16.28 -6.51
CA ALA A 262 -6.82 17.57 -5.88
C ALA A 262 -6.14 17.65 -4.50
N GLY A 263 -6.25 16.56 -3.74
CA GLY A 263 -5.58 16.38 -2.47
C GLY A 263 -4.06 16.46 -2.60
N LEU A 264 -3.47 15.73 -3.54
CA LEU A 264 -2.03 15.78 -3.84
C LEU A 264 -1.58 17.22 -4.13
N ALA A 265 -2.30 17.93 -5.01
CA ALA A 265 -1.97 19.30 -5.37
C ALA A 265 -2.06 20.25 -4.16
N ALA A 266 -3.15 20.19 -3.39
CA ALA A 266 -3.31 20.99 -2.18
C ALA A 266 -2.24 20.67 -1.13
N GLY A 267 -1.91 19.39 -0.97
CA GLY A 267 -0.86 18.89 -0.10
C GLY A 267 0.52 19.43 -0.45
N ILE A 268 0.87 19.44 -1.74
CA ILE A 268 2.13 20.04 -2.24
C ILE A 268 2.17 21.53 -1.90
N VAL A 269 1.07 22.27 -2.12
CA VAL A 269 1.00 23.71 -1.84
C VAL A 269 1.17 23.99 -0.35
N VAL A 270 0.45 23.28 0.52
CA VAL A 270 0.57 23.42 1.97
C VAL A 270 1.98 23.04 2.44
N GLY A 271 2.52 21.93 1.94
CA GLY A 271 3.89 21.50 2.22
C GLY A 271 4.92 22.53 1.78
N ALA A 272 4.74 23.18 0.63
CA ALA A 272 5.61 24.26 0.14
C ALA A 272 5.56 25.50 1.04
N ILE A 273 4.36 25.87 1.54
CA ILE A 273 4.21 26.99 2.49
C ILE A 273 4.91 26.69 3.81
N ILE A 274 4.68 25.50 4.38
CA ILE A 274 5.33 25.08 5.64
C ILE A 274 6.85 25.02 5.45
N SER A 275 7.30 24.47 4.33
CA SER A 275 8.71 24.45 3.95
C SER A 275 9.31 25.85 3.88
N ALA A 276 8.64 26.81 3.26
CA ALA A 276 9.16 28.18 3.16
C ALA A 276 9.37 28.86 4.52
N ILE A 277 8.69 28.37 5.56
CA ILE A 277 8.78 28.90 6.93
C ILE A 277 9.82 28.14 7.75
N LEU A 278 9.88 26.81 7.61
CA LEU A 278 10.61 25.92 8.52
C LEU A 278 11.85 25.27 7.92
N ALA A 279 12.03 25.27 6.59
CA ALA A 279 13.11 24.55 5.96
C ALA A 279 14.36 25.43 5.81
N ASP A 280 15.44 25.01 6.45
CA ASP A 280 16.75 25.66 6.34
C ASP A 280 17.54 25.20 5.10
N SER A 281 17.02 24.19 4.38
CA SER A 281 17.65 23.61 3.19
C SER A 281 16.63 23.15 2.15
N LEU A 282 17.07 23.05 0.89
CA LEU A 282 16.25 22.55 -0.21
C LEU A 282 15.79 21.10 0.03
N ASP A 283 16.63 20.27 0.66
CA ASP A 283 16.28 18.88 0.95
C ASP A 283 15.16 18.79 2.00
N THR A 284 15.26 19.60 3.07
CA THR A 284 14.18 19.73 4.07
C THR A 284 12.91 20.23 3.41
N ALA A 285 13.02 21.20 2.49
CA ALA A 285 11.89 21.75 1.77
C ALA A 285 11.15 20.70 0.93
N VAL A 286 11.89 19.94 0.12
CA VAL A 286 11.35 18.85 -0.70
C VAL A 286 10.67 17.79 0.17
N ASN A 287 11.26 17.45 1.32
CA ASN A 287 10.69 16.46 2.24
C ASN A 287 9.35 16.89 2.84
N VAL A 288 9.26 18.15 3.28
CA VAL A 288 8.01 18.71 3.80
C VAL A 288 6.95 18.80 2.70
N MET A 289 7.34 19.13 1.47
CA MET A 289 6.44 19.12 0.31
C MET A 289 5.91 17.73 -0.01
N LEU A 290 6.75 16.69 0.02
CA LEU A 290 6.35 15.30 -0.24
C LEU A 290 5.44 14.76 0.87
N ALA A 291 5.75 15.07 2.13
CA ALA A 291 4.88 14.73 3.25
C ALA A 291 3.51 15.42 3.11
N GLY A 292 3.51 16.70 2.74
CA GLY A 292 2.30 17.45 2.41
C GLY A 292 1.52 16.80 1.27
N ALA A 293 2.19 16.44 0.17
CA ALA A 293 1.58 15.78 -0.99
C ALA A 293 0.91 14.46 -0.62
N ALA A 294 1.59 13.60 0.14
CA ALA A 294 1.06 12.33 0.60
C ALA A 294 -0.17 12.52 1.52
N PHE A 295 -0.09 13.48 2.45
CA PHE A 295 -1.18 13.80 3.36
C PHE A 295 -2.40 14.38 2.63
N GLY A 296 -2.16 15.32 1.73
CA GLY A 296 -3.19 15.90 0.89
C GLY A 296 -3.86 14.84 0.03
N SER A 297 -3.09 13.95 -0.60
CA SER A 297 -3.60 12.82 -1.39
C SER A 297 -4.53 11.92 -0.59
N PHE A 298 -4.17 11.65 0.68
CA PHE A 298 -4.98 10.86 1.60
C PHE A 298 -6.32 11.56 1.93
N ILE A 299 -6.28 12.81 2.37
CA ILE A 299 -7.50 13.60 2.68
C ILE A 299 -8.38 13.73 1.44
N GLY A 300 -7.76 14.03 0.30
CA GLY A 300 -8.44 14.19 -0.97
C GLY A 300 -9.14 12.90 -1.41
N GLY A 301 -8.46 11.75 -1.30
CA GLY A 301 -9.08 10.45 -1.59
C GLY A 301 -10.28 10.14 -0.69
N MET A 302 -10.25 10.57 0.57
CA MET A 302 -11.40 10.45 1.49
C MET A 302 -12.54 11.43 1.15
N ALA A 303 -12.21 12.64 0.72
CA ALA A 303 -13.19 13.69 0.41
C ALA A 303 -13.80 13.57 -1.00
N GLY A 304 -13.08 12.94 -1.93
CA GLY A 304 -13.41 12.81 -3.35
C GLY A 304 -14.84 12.33 -3.63
N PRO A 305 -15.29 11.20 -3.06
CA PRO A 305 -16.65 10.71 -3.25
C PRO A 305 -17.73 11.75 -2.96
N PHE A 306 -17.58 12.52 -1.87
CA PHE A 306 -18.54 13.53 -1.44
C PHE A 306 -18.63 14.72 -2.41
N LEU A 307 -17.53 15.09 -3.07
CA LEU A 307 -17.49 16.21 -4.02
C LEU A 307 -18.18 15.89 -5.35
N THR A 308 -18.17 14.62 -5.76
CA THR A 308 -18.83 14.16 -6.99
C THR A 308 -20.34 14.00 -6.83
N ILE A 309 -20.81 13.51 -5.67
CA ILE A 309 -22.25 13.34 -5.40
C ILE A 309 -23.01 14.67 -5.49
N ASP A 310 -22.42 15.75 -4.96
CA ASP A 310 -23.04 17.08 -5.02
C ASP A 310 -23.12 17.66 -6.45
N ARG A 311 -22.24 17.22 -7.35
CA ARG A 311 -22.27 17.64 -8.76
C ARG A 311 -23.41 16.98 -9.53
N ASP A 312 -23.66 15.70 -9.26
CA ASP A 312 -24.65 14.91 -9.98
C ASP A 312 -26.09 15.31 -9.60
N ILE A 313 -26.32 15.61 -8.31
CA ILE A 313 -27.62 16.11 -7.81
C ILE A 313 -28.03 17.39 -8.54
N ARG A 314 -27.09 18.30 -8.84
CA ARG A 314 -27.38 19.55 -9.56
C ARG A 314 -27.75 19.34 -11.03
N HIS A 315 -27.20 18.29 -11.66
CA HIS A 315 -27.49 17.97 -13.06
C HIS A 315 -28.84 17.30 -13.24
N HIS A 316 -29.34 16.54 -12.26
CA HIS A 316 -30.67 15.94 -12.31
C HIS A 316 -31.81 16.87 -11.90
N SER A 317 -31.52 18.04 -11.33
CA SER A 317 -32.54 19.04 -10.94
C SER A 317 -32.89 20.07 -12.04
N GLN A 318 -32.32 19.95 -13.25
CA GLN A 318 -32.57 20.84 -14.39
C GLN A 318 -33.31 20.11 -15.52
#